data_AF-A0A661EIS7-F1
#
_entry.id   AF-A0A661EIS7-F1
#
_cell.length_a   1.000
_cell.length_b   1.000
_cell.length_c   1.000
_cell.angle_alpha   90.00
_cell.angle_beta   90.00
_cell.angle_gamma   90.00
#
_symmetry.space_group_name_H-M   'P 1'
#
loop_
_entity.id
_entity.type
_entity.pdbx_description
1 polymer ?
#
loop_
_entity_poly.entity_id
_entity_poly.type
_entity_poly.pdbx_seq_one_letter_code
_entity_poly.pdbx_strand_id
1 'polypeptide(L)' 'MLIADDEPDNLELLQLFLEREDYRVDTVDDGTLAWEKISADPDLYDVVLLDRMMPKMTG' A
#
# COMPACT_ATOMS: atom_id res chain seq x y z
N MET A 1 -2.70 -7.29 -2.98
CA MET A 1 -3.17 -6.02 -2.38
C MET A 1 -2.02 -5.04 -2.31
N LEU A 2 -2.31 -3.74 -2.23
CA LEU A 2 -1.31 -2.68 -2.11
C LEU A 2 -1.51 -1.91 -0.80
N ILE A 3 -0.43 -1.57 -0.12
CA ILE A 3 -0.44 -0.76 1.10
C ILE A 3 0.46 0.46 0.88
N ALA A 4 -0.08 1.66 1.12
CA ALA A 4 0.62 2.93 1.00
C ALA A 4 0.60 3.67 2.35
N ASP A 5 1.76 3.81 2.98
CA ASP A 5 1.96 4.43 4.30
C ASP A 5 3.40 4.97 4.37
N ASP A 6 3.60 6.21 4.80
CA ASP A 6 4.93 6.85 4.86
C ASP A 6 5.73 6.46 6.11
N GLU A 7 5.13 5.74 7.05
CA GLU A 7 5.81 5.17 8.21
C GLU A 7 6.28 3.73 7.91
N PRO A 8 7.61 3.48 7.81
CA PRO A 8 8.14 2.17 7.43
C PRO A 8 7.81 1.06 8.45
N ASP A 9 7.70 1.41 9.73
CA ASP A 9 7.32 0.47 10.80
C ASP A 9 5.89 -0.05 10.59
N ASN A 10 4.97 0.79 10.09
CA ASN A 10 3.61 0.40 9.77
C ASN A 10 3.58 -0.55 8.57
N LEU A 11 4.35 -0.25 7.51
CA LEU A 11 4.47 -1.12 6.34
C LEU A 11 4.98 -2.51 6.72
N GLU A 12 6.05 -2.60 7.52
CA GLU A 12 6.63 -3.88 7.94
C GLU A 12 5.64 -4.69 8.79
N LEU A 13 4.98 -4.04 9.76
CA LEU A 13 3.99 -4.70 10.62
C LEU A 13 2.80 -5.23 9.81
N LEU A 14 2.25 -4.41 8.92
CA LEU A 14 1.09 -4.78 8.10
C LEU A 14 1.44 -5.88 7.10
N GLN A 15 2.60 -5.77 6.44
CA GLN A 15 3.08 -6.81 5.54
C GLN A 15 3.22 -8.14 6.27
N LEU A 16 3.91 -8.16 7.42
CA LEU A 16 4.08 -9.38 8.22
C LEU A 16 2.74 -9.99 8.64
N PHE A 17 1.80 -9.16 9.09
CA PHE A 17 0.49 -9.63 9.54
C PHE A 17 -0.32 -10.25 8.40
N LEU A 18 -0.34 -9.61 7.23
CA LEU A 18 -1.15 -10.03 6.09
C LEU A 18 -0.52 -11.19 5.31
N GLU A 19 0.80 -11.22 5.16
CA GLU A 19 1.50 -12.37 4.56
C GLU A 19 1.29 -13.65 5.39
N ARG A 20 1.19 -13.53 6.73
CA ARG A 20 0.86 -14.66 7.61
C ARG A 20 -0.54 -15.23 7.40
N GLU A 21 -1.45 -14.43 6.87
CA GLU A 21 -2.81 -14.82 6.49
C GLU A 21 -2.88 -15.23 5.00
N ASP A 22 -1.74 -15.55 4.38
CA ASP A 22 -1.57 -15.97 2.98
C ASP A 22 -1.95 -14.90 1.93
N TYR A 23 -1.99 -13.62 2.31
CA TYR A 23 -2.17 -12.53 1.34
C TYR A 23 -0.86 -12.19 0.63
N ARG A 24 -0.95 -11.83 -0.66
CA ARG A 24 0.14 -11.18 -1.41
C ARG A 24 0.04 -9.68 -1.22
N VAL A 25 1.06 -9.10 -0.62
CA VAL A 25 1.08 -7.70 -0.22
C VAL A 25 2.24 -7.00 -0.91
N ASP A 26 1.93 -5.92 -1.62
CA ASP A 26 2.92 -4.94 -2.04
C ASP A 26 2.83 -3.72 -1.13
N THR A 27 3.98 -3.19 -0.73
CA THR A 27 4.08 -1.97 0.08
C THR A 27 4.72 -0.84 -0.73
N VAL A 28 4.31 0.40 -0.45
CA VAL A 28 4.92 1.63 -0.96
C VAL A 28 4.87 2.70 0.13
N ASP A 29 5.87 3.58 0.15
CA ASP A 29 6.03 4.67 1.13
C ASP A 29 5.57 6.04 0.59
N ASP A 30 5.06 6.08 -0.64
CA ASP A 30 4.60 7.29 -1.31
C ASP A 30 3.29 7.03 -2.07
N GLY A 31 2.26 7.83 -1.81
CA GLY A 31 0.96 7.73 -2.48
C GLY A 31 1.03 7.91 -4.00
N THR A 32 2.04 8.61 -4.52
CA THR A 32 2.28 8.75 -5.97
C THR A 32 2.71 7.43 -6.57
N LEU A 33 3.62 6.70 -5.91
CA LEU A 33 4.02 5.36 -6.35
C LEU A 33 2.84 4.39 -6.28
N ALA A 34 1.98 4.55 -5.27
CA ALA A 34 0.74 3.77 -5.18
C ALA A 34 -0.15 4.00 -6.41
N TRP A 35 -0.37 5.28 -6.75
CA TRP A 35 -1.15 5.67 -7.92
C TRP A 35 -0.55 5.18 -9.24
N GLU A 36 0.77 5.27 -9.40
CA GLU A 36 1.47 4.78 -10.60
C GLU A 36 1.28 3.28 -10.78
N LYS A 37 1.41 2.49 -9.70
CA LYS A 37 1.21 1.03 -9.73
C LYS A 37 -0.23 0.67 -10.11
N ILE A 38 -1.21 1.30 -9.47
CA ILE A 38 -2.64 1.08 -9.78
C ILE A 38 -2.97 1.51 -11.21
N SER A 39 -2.43 2.64 -11.66
CA SER A 39 -2.68 3.15 -13.02
C SER A 39 -2.04 2.30 -14.10
N ALA A 40 -0.89 1.68 -13.80
CA ALA A 40 -0.20 0.78 -14.73
C ALA A 40 -0.94 -0.54 -14.91
N ASP A 41 -1.56 -1.07 -13.86
CA ASP A 41 -2.37 -2.29 -13.90
C ASP A 41 -3.57 -2.22 -12.92
N PRO A 42 -4.72 -1.69 -13.38
CA PRO A 42 -5.88 -1.44 -12.51
C PRO A 42 -6.52 -2.72 -11.93
N ASP A 43 -6.33 -3.86 -12.59
CA ASP A 43 -6.91 -5.14 -12.19
C ASP A 43 -5.94 -5.98 -11.31
N LEU A 44 -4.72 -5.48 -11.06
CA LEU A 44 -3.69 -6.20 -10.30
C LEU A 44 -3.98 -6.27 -8.80
N TYR A 45 -4.70 -5.28 -8.27
CA TYR A 45 -4.94 -5.15 -6.84
C TYR A 45 -6.43 -5.17 -6.53
N ASP A 46 -6.88 -6.22 -5.83
CA ASP A 46 -8.28 -6.31 -5.36
C ASP A 46 -8.59 -5.30 -4.24
N VAL A 47 -7.56 -4.92 -3.47
CA VAL A 47 -7.66 -4.05 -2.29
C VAL A 47 -6.43 -3.15 -2.21
N VAL A 48 -6.67 -1.87 -1.91
CA VAL A 48 -5.65 -0.86 -1.62
C VAL A 48 -5.92 -0.27 -0.25
N LEU A 49 -4.92 -0.33 0.64
CA LEU A 49 -4.91 0.36 1.93
C LEU A 49 -4.05 1.61 1.78
N LEU A 50 -4.61 2.78 2.07
CA LEU A 50 -3.93 4.07 1.89
C LEU A 50 -4.05 4.86 3.19
N ASP A 51 -2.91 5.30 3.73
CA ASP A 51 -2.91 6.19 4.87
C ASP A 51 -3.37 7.60 4.45
N ARG A 52 -4.39 8.09 5.15
CA ARG A 52 -4.96 9.43 4.93
C ARG A 52 -4.10 10.55 5.50
N MET A 53 -3.18 10.24 6.41
CA MET A 53 -2.32 11.23 7.05
C MET A 53 -1.05 11.53 6.23
N MET A 54 -0.87 10.90 5.07
CA MET A 54 0.24 11.18 4.17
C MET A 54 0.27 12.66 3.72
N PRO A 55 1.37 13.41 3.96
CA PRO A 55 1.45 14.85 3.69
C PRO A 55 1.51 15.21 2.19
N LYS A 56 1.68 14.23 1.28
CA LYS A 56 1.89 14.47 -0.16
C LYS A 56 0.72 14.09 -1.07
N MET A 57 -0.24 13.32 -0.57
CA MET A 57 -1.52 13.07 -1.25
C MET A 57 -2.62 13.12 -0.20
N THR A 58 -3.57 14.05 -0.37
CA THR A 58 -4.86 13.91 0.31
C THR A 58 -5.62 12.80 -0.43
N GLY A 59 -5.80 11.66 0.24
CA GLY A 59 -6.53 10.50 -0.29
C GLY A 59 -7.96 10.82 -0.71
#